data_AF-A0A1X7T558-F1
#
_entry.id   AF-A0A1X7T558-F1
#
_cell.length_a   1.000
_cell.length_b   1.000
_cell.length_c   1.000
_cell.angle_alpha   90.00
_cell.angle_beta   90.00
_cell.angle_gamma   90.00
#
_symmetry.space_group_name_H-M   'P 1'
#
loop_
_entity.id
_entity.type
_entity.pdbx_description
1 polymer ?
#
loop_
_entity_poly.entity_id
_entity_poly.type
_entity_poly.pdbx_seq_one_letter_code
_entity_poly.pdbx_strand_id
1 'polypeptide(L)'
;HNSHLGRKQAVNEFGEPRSHRTYRKRTKRWDVIPVLEKKSYSYIEPLICQLFCYRYNSEVPIRSKALPKPPSHPEMINQTTAHIPPPPTSNITERKISRFSLSQ
;
A
#
# COMPACT_ATOMS: atom_id res chain seq x y z
N HIS A 1 14.30 17.34 -0.26
CA HIS A 1 13.54 17.27 1.01
C HIS A 1 12.41 16.25 0.85
N ASN A 2 12.33 15.22 1.70
CA ASN A 2 11.26 14.19 1.64
C ASN A 2 10.30 14.41 2.81
N SER A 3 9.14 15.02 2.54
CA SER A 3 8.14 15.39 3.53
C SER A 3 7.38 14.20 4.13
N HIS A 4 7.60 12.97 3.64
CA HIS A 4 6.92 11.76 4.12
C HIS A 4 7.82 10.82 4.92
N LEU A 5 9.00 11.29 5.35
CA LEU A 5 9.86 10.58 6.29
C LEU A 5 9.24 10.58 7.69
N GLY A 6 9.47 9.51 8.46
CA GLY A 6 9.07 9.44 9.87
C GLY A 6 7.56 9.38 10.15
N ARG A 7 6.74 9.03 9.15
CA ARG A 7 5.29 8.84 9.35
C ARG A 7 5.00 7.82 10.44
N LYS A 8 4.01 8.12 11.28
CA LYS A 8 3.61 7.23 12.38
C LYS A 8 2.83 6.04 11.83
N GLN A 9 2.65 5.04 12.69
CA GLN A 9 1.76 3.93 12.40
C GLN A 9 0.31 4.45 12.38
N ALA A 10 -0.43 4.10 11.33
CA ALA A 10 -1.84 4.41 11.20
C ALA A 10 -2.64 3.70 12.29
N VAL A 11 -3.67 4.38 12.80
CA VAL A 11 -4.62 3.82 13.76
C VAL A 11 -5.97 3.58 13.10
N ASN A 12 -6.73 2.62 13.64
CA ASN A 12 -8.12 2.38 13.27
C ASN A 12 -9.05 3.40 13.97
N GLU A 13 -10.34 3.34 13.65
CA GLU A 13 -11.38 4.20 14.27
C GLU A 13 -11.46 4.05 15.80
N PHE A 14 -11.07 2.88 16.32
CA PHE A 14 -10.98 2.59 17.76
C PHE A 14 -9.64 3.00 18.40
N GLY A 15 -8.74 3.66 17.66
CA GLY A 15 -7.41 4.06 18.15
C GLY A 15 -6.35 2.95 18.15
N GLU A 16 -6.70 1.72 17.74
CA GLU A 16 -5.76 0.59 17.70
C GLU A 16 -4.77 0.68 16.53
N PRO A 17 -3.49 0.30 16.72
CA PRO A 17 -2.47 0.36 15.68
C PRO A 17 -2.73 -0.63 14.54
N ARG A 18 -2.81 -0.10 13.32
CA ARG A 18 -3.10 -0.88 12.12
C ARG A 18 -1.84 -1.56 11.58
N SER A 19 -1.98 -2.84 11.26
CA SER A 19 -0.89 -3.66 10.74
C SER A 19 -1.38 -4.53 9.58
N HIS A 20 -0.49 -4.93 8.69
CA HIS A 20 -0.80 -5.90 7.64
C HIS A 20 0.15 -7.08 7.68
N ARG A 21 -0.36 -8.23 7.23
CA ARG A 21 0.38 -9.50 7.19
C ARG A 21 1.07 -9.67 5.85
N THR A 22 2.29 -10.20 5.87
CA THR A 22 3.09 -10.47 4.67
C THR A 22 3.73 -11.84 4.79
N TYR A 23 3.67 -12.64 3.71
CA TYR A 23 4.33 -13.94 3.67
C TYR A 23 5.76 -13.80 3.14
N ARG A 24 6.76 -14.14 3.96
CA ARG A 24 8.18 -14.14 3.54
C ARG A 24 8.52 -15.44 2.84
N LYS A 25 8.62 -15.42 1.50
CA LYS A 25 8.92 -16.60 0.67
C LYS A 25 10.22 -17.30 1.09
N ARG A 26 11.28 -16.54 1.42
CA ARG A 26 12.59 -17.09 1.83
C ARG A 26 12.53 -17.91 3.11
N THR A 27 11.85 -17.41 4.14
CA THR A 27 11.76 -18.07 5.45
C THR A 27 10.50 -18.92 5.61
N LYS A 28 9.61 -18.93 4.60
CA LYS A 28 8.32 -19.61 4.58
C LYS A 28 7.43 -19.29 5.78
N ARG A 29 7.52 -18.07 6.32
CA ARG A 29 6.81 -17.63 7.53
C ARG A 29 5.99 -16.38 7.27
N TRP A 30 4.89 -16.25 8.00
CA TRP A 30 4.11 -15.01 8.07
C TRP A 30 4.81 -14.01 8.98
N ASP A 31 4.76 -12.74 8.57
CA ASP A 31 5.31 -11.59 9.30
C ASP A 31 4.26 -10.47 9.31
N VAL A 32 4.44 -9.49 10.18
CA VAL A 32 3.58 -8.31 10.30
C VAL A 32 4.38 -7.05 10.04
N ILE A 33 3.83 -6.17 9.21
CA ILE A 33 4.41 -4.87 8.91
C ILE A 33 3.41 -3.78 9.31
N PRO A 34 3.84 -2.73 10.05
CA PRO A 34 2.97 -1.63 10.42
C PRO A 34 2.47 -0.90 9.17
N VAL A 35 1.19 -0.57 9.15
CA VAL A 35 0.64 0.32 8.12
C VAL A 35 0.94 1.75 8.57
N LEU A 36 1.69 2.51 7.78
CA LEU A 36 1.97 3.91 8.10
C LEU A 36 0.81 4.81 7.69
N GLU A 37 0.74 5.99 8.31
CA GLU A 37 -0.19 7.06 7.94
C GLU A 37 -0.16 7.35 6.42
N LYS A 38 -1.32 7.70 5.87
CA LYS A 38 -1.46 8.04 4.45
C LYS A 38 -0.55 9.23 4.12
N LYS A 39 0.09 9.18 2.96
CA LYS A 39 0.83 10.33 2.43
C LYS A 39 -0.15 11.41 2.00
N SER A 40 0.14 12.66 2.36
CA SER A 40 -0.55 13.83 1.82
C SER A 40 0.22 14.37 0.62
N TYR A 41 -0.51 14.72 -0.45
CA TYR A 41 0.08 15.24 -1.68
C TYR A 41 -0.72 16.45 -2.13
N SER A 42 -0.64 17.55 -1.37
CA SER A 42 -1.38 18.79 -1.60
C SER A 42 -1.05 19.51 -2.91
N TYR A 43 0.01 19.07 -3.61
CA TYR A 43 0.35 19.57 -4.93
C TYR A 43 -0.39 18.84 -6.05
N ILE A 44 -1.12 17.76 -5.76
CA ILE A 44 -1.85 17.02 -6.79
C ILE A 44 -3.06 17.83 -7.26
N GLU A 45 -3.79 18.50 -6.38
CA GLU A 45 -4.95 19.33 -6.75
C GLU A 45 -4.59 20.39 -7.83
N PRO A 46 -3.56 21.25 -7.64
CA PRO A 46 -3.20 22.23 -8.66
C PRO A 46 -2.70 21.59 -9.96
N LEU A 47 -1.99 20.44 -9.89
CA LEU A 47 -1.56 19.72 -11.10
C LEU A 47 -2.75 19.15 -11.89
N ILE A 48 -3.78 18.66 -11.20
CA ILE A 48 -5.02 18.19 -11.83
C ILE A 48 -5.71 19.36 -12.55
N CYS A 49 -5.82 20.53 -11.91
CA CYS A 49 -6.38 21.72 -12.56
C CYS A 49 -5.60 22.11 -13.82
N GLN A 50 -4.27 22.14 -13.76
CA GLN A 50 -3.42 22.41 -14.91
C GLN A 50 -3.62 21.40 -16.04
N LEU A 51 -3.72 20.11 -15.69
CA LEU A 51 -4.01 19.06 -16.67
C LEU A 51 -5.35 19.30 -17.36
N PHE A 52 -6.42 19.63 -16.61
CA PHE A 52 -7.72 19.92 -17.20
C PHE A 52 -7.68 21.15 -18.11
N CYS A 53 -7.02 22.24 -17.71
CA CYS A 53 -6.83 23.41 -18.56
C CYS A 53 -6.07 23.07 -19.85
N TYR A 54 -5.00 22.28 -19.74
CA TYR A 54 -4.25 21.82 -20.92
C TYR A 54 -5.14 20.98 -21.85
N ARG A 55 -5.94 20.06 -21.28
CA ARG A 55 -6.84 19.19 -22.05
C ARG A 55 -7.94 19.98 -22.77
N TYR A 56 -8.53 20.97 -22.10
CA TYR A 56 -9.56 21.81 -22.69
C TYR A 56 -9.06 22.57 -23.93
N ASN A 57 -7.80 23.02 -23.89
CA ASN A 57 -7.18 23.79 -24.97
C ASN A 57 -6.46 22.91 -26.02
N SER A 58 -6.40 21.59 -25.84
CA SER A 58 -5.64 20.70 -26.72
C SER A 58 -6.55 20.01 -27.71
N GLU A 59 -6.25 20.14 -29.01
CA GLU A 59 -6.98 19.47 -30.10
C GLU A 59 -6.63 17.97 -30.22
N VAL A 60 -5.72 17.45 -29.38
CA VAL A 60 -5.24 16.07 -29.48
C VAL A 60 -6.27 15.09 -28.90
N PRO A 61 -6.76 14.11 -29.68
CA PRO A 61 -7.75 13.16 -29.21
C PRO A 61 -7.16 12.26 -28.11
N ILE A 62 -7.97 11.98 -27.08
CA ILE A 62 -7.61 11.03 -26.03
C ILE A 62 -7.63 9.62 -26.62
N ARG A 63 -6.47 8.95 -26.64
CA ARG A 63 -6.43 7.49 -26.87
C ARG A 63 -6.95 6.79 -25.62
N SER A 64 -8.25 6.50 -25.59
CA SER A 64 -8.86 5.69 -24.54
C SER A 64 -9.76 4.63 -25.14
N LYS A 65 -9.16 3.53 -25.58
CA LYS A 65 -9.87 2.25 -25.57
C LYS A 65 -9.19 1.37 -24.54
N ALA A 66 -9.83 1.22 -23.38
CA ALA A 66 -9.46 0.16 -22.46
C ALA A 66 -9.80 -1.17 -23.15
N LEU A 67 -8.79 -1.98 -23.43
CA LEU A 67 -9.01 -3.33 -23.94
C LEU A 67 -9.51 -4.20 -22.78
N PRO A 68 -10.52 -5.07 -23.00
CA PRO A 68 -10.94 -6.02 -21.99
C PRO A 68 -9.77 -6.94 -21.64
N LYS A 69 -9.55 -7.14 -20.34
CA LYS A 69 -8.46 -8.01 -19.86
C LYS A 69 -8.91 -9.48 -19.97
N PRO A 70 -8.05 -10.38 -20.50
CA PRO A 70 -8.37 -11.80 -20.57
C PRO A 70 -8.41 -12.45 -19.17
N PRO A 71 -9.06 -13.61 -19.00
CA PRO A 71 -9.11 -14.33 -17.72
C PRO A 71 -7.75 -14.75 -17.16
N SER A 72 -6.75 -14.91 -18.03
CA SER A 72 -5.36 -15.22 -17.68
C SER A 72 -4.52 -13.96 -17.41
N HIS A 73 -5.12 -12.78 -17.36
CA HIS A 73 -4.39 -11.55 -17.14
C HIS A 73 -3.68 -11.59 -15.78
N PRO A 74 -2.38 -11.25 -15.69
CA PRO A 74 -1.60 -11.40 -14.46
C PRO A 74 -2.16 -10.61 -13.27
N GLU A 75 -2.92 -9.54 -13.52
CA GLU A 75 -3.62 -8.80 -12.46
C GLU A 75 -4.75 -9.57 -11.78
N MET A 76 -5.25 -10.66 -12.38
CA MET A 76 -6.26 -11.53 -11.76
C MET A 76 -5.63 -12.50 -10.74
N ILE A 77 -4.30 -12.58 -10.69
CA ILE A 77 -3.59 -13.36 -9.68
C ILE A 77 -3.67 -12.62 -8.34
N ASN A 78 -4.07 -13.33 -7.28
CA ASN A 78 -4.12 -12.78 -5.93
C ASN A 78 -2.76 -12.17 -5.53
N GLN A 79 -2.81 -10.95 -4.97
CA GLN A 79 -1.60 -10.20 -4.57
C GLN A 79 -0.70 -10.97 -3.60
N THR A 80 -1.29 -11.83 -2.75
CA THR A 80 -0.56 -12.69 -1.81
C THR A 80 -0.61 -14.15 -2.26
N THR A 81 0.43 -14.58 -2.98
CA THR A 81 0.67 -15.99 -3.32
C THR A 81 1.42 -16.68 -2.16
N ALA A 82 0.69 -17.25 -1.20
CA ALA A 82 1.25 -18.04 -0.11
C ALA A 82 0.67 -19.46 -0.14
N HIS A 83 1.52 -20.47 0.09
CA HIS A 83 1.09 -21.88 0.14
C HIS A 83 0.34 -22.22 1.44
N ILE A 84 0.56 -21.46 2.50
CA ILE A 84 -0.03 -21.69 3.82
C ILE A 84 -1.03 -20.55 4.07
N PRO A 85 -2.25 -20.83 4.57
CA PRO A 85 -3.20 -19.77 4.89
C PRO A 85 -2.65 -18.81 5.94
N PRO A 86 -3.06 -17.53 5.91
CA PRO A 86 -2.64 -16.55 6.91
C PRO A 86 -3.19 -16.89 8.29
N PRO A 87 -2.35 -16.95 9.34
CA PRO A 87 -2.83 -17.02 10.72
C PRO A 87 -3.43 -15.66 11.15
N PRO A 88 -4.15 -15.63 12.29
CA PRO A 88 -4.65 -14.39 12.87
C PRO A 88 -3.54 -13.36 13.09
N THR A 89 -3.84 -12.08 12.84
CA THR A 89 -2.84 -11.00 12.90
C THR A 89 -2.23 -10.86 14.29
N SER A 90 -3.04 -11.00 15.36
CA SER A 90 -2.63 -10.97 16.77
C SER A 90 -1.49 -11.96 17.07
N ASN A 91 -1.65 -13.20 16.63
CA ASN A 91 -0.67 -14.27 16.85
C ASN A 91 0.67 -13.98 16.19
N ILE A 92 0.69 -13.26 15.06
CA ILE A 92 1.93 -12.93 14.36
C ILE A 92 2.60 -11.72 15.03
N THR A 93 1.82 -10.74 15.51
CA THR A 93 2.37 -9.58 16.24
C THR A 93 3.07 -9.98 17.53
N GLU A 94 2.48 -10.89 18.31
CA GLU A 94 3.07 -11.40 19.56
C GLU A 94 4.42 -12.10 19.32
N ARG A 95 4.51 -12.87 18.23
CA ARG A 95 5.73 -13.61 17.87
C ARG A 95 6.83 -12.74 17.28
N LYS A 96 6.54 -11.47 16.97
CA LYS A 96 7.48 -10.60 16.28
C LYS A 96 8.54 -10.09 17.24
N ILE A 97 9.69 -10.77 17.25
CA ILE A 97 10.86 -10.36 18.01
C ILE A 97 11.64 -9.32 17.20
N SER A 98 11.65 -8.07 17.67
CA SER A 98 12.55 -7.02 17.14
C SER A 98 13.99 -7.32 17.56
N ARG A 99 14.95 -7.09 16.65
CA ARG A 99 16.38 -7.12 17.01
C ARG A 99 16.88 -5.82 17.62
N PHE A 100 16.09 -4.75 17.50
CA PHE A 100 16.37 -3.47 18.13
C PHE A 100 15.60 -3.42 19.44
N SER A 101 16.32 -3.28 20.57
CA SER A 101 15.71 -2.93 21.85
C SER A 101 15.20 -1.48 21.77
N LEU A 102 14.03 -1.23 22.36
CA LEU A 102 13.62 0.13 22.70
C LEU A 102 14.63 0.61 23.75
N SER A 103 15.66 1.35 23.32
CA SER A 103 16.41 2.18 24.25
C SER A 103 15.46 3.27 24.73
N GLN A 104 15.34 3.39 26.05
CA GLN A 104 14.51 4.38 26.73
C GLN A 104 14.98 5.81 26.45
#